data_AF-A0A1A6AKV4-F1
#
_entry.id   AF-A0A1A6AKV4-F1
#
_cell.length_a   1.000
_cell.length_b   1.000
_cell.length_c   1.000
_cell.angle_alpha   90.00
_cell.angle_beta   90.00
_cell.angle_gamma   90.00
#
_symmetry.space_group_name_H-M   'P 1'
#
loop_
_entity.id
_entity.type
_entity.pdbx_description
1 polymer ?
#
loop_
_entity_poly.entity_id
_entity_poly.type
_entity_poly.pdbx_seq_one_letter_code
_entity_poly.pdbx_strand_id
1 'polypeptide(L)' 'MNATYNIQKKYMAQAMSYLGYRYYKFNTENGVIYSFERTPEFMDALHELVNLKKNYGNKYEG' A
#
# COMPACT_ATOMS: atom_id res chain seq x y z
N MET A 1 14.93 3.04 15.05
CA MET A 1 14.28 3.28 13.74
C MET A 1 13.09 2.37 13.66
N ASN A 2 11.89 2.91 13.41
CA ASN A 2 10.74 2.05 13.14
C ASN A 2 10.94 1.40 11.77
N ALA A 3 10.63 0.11 11.65
CA ALA A 3 10.72 -0.59 10.38
C ALA A 3 9.76 0.06 9.36
N THR A 4 10.12 0.03 8.08
CA THR A 4 9.25 0.55 7.01
C THR A 4 8.69 -0.58 6.15
N TYR A 5 7.57 -0.31 5.48
CA TYR A 5 6.99 -1.19 4.49
C TYR A 5 6.87 -0.45 3.14
N ASN A 6 7.41 -1.04 2.08
CA ASN A 6 7.47 -0.43 0.77
C ASN A 6 6.38 -0.98 -0.15
N ILE A 7 5.59 -0.07 -0.73
CA ILE A 7 4.61 -0.36 -1.77
C ILE A 7 5.10 0.27 -3.07
N GLN A 8 5.06 -0.49 -4.18
CA GLN A 8 5.39 0.03 -5.52
C GLN A 8 4.15 0.30 -6.38
N LYS A 9 2.98 -0.21 -5.96
CA LYS A 9 1.70 -0.01 -6.66
C LYS A 9 1.06 1.30 -6.23
N LYS A 10 1.07 2.31 -7.10
CA LYS A 10 0.52 3.67 -6.85
C LYS A 10 -0.87 3.64 -6.20
N TYR A 11 -1.82 2.92 -6.79
CA TYR A 11 -3.20 2.92 -6.30
C TYR A 11 -3.37 2.19 -4.96
N MET A 12 -2.53 1.20 -4.68
CA MET A 12 -2.49 0.56 -3.36
C MET A 12 -1.95 1.53 -2.30
N ALA A 13 -0.88 2.27 -2.61
CA ALA A 13 -0.36 3.30 -1.72
C ALA A 13 -1.38 4.43 -1.49
N GLN A 14 -2.12 4.84 -2.53
CA GLN A 14 -3.19 5.82 -2.40
C GLN A 14 -4.37 5.31 -1.58
N ALA A 15 -4.74 4.03 -1.71
CA ALA A 15 -5.78 3.43 -0.86
C ALA A 15 -5.36 3.40 0.61
N MET A 16 -4.11 3.05 0.92
CA MET A 16 -3.59 3.13 2.29
C MET A 16 -3.58 4.58 2.82
N SER A 17 -3.25 5.55 1.97
CA SER A 17 -3.31 6.97 2.32
C SER A 17 -4.73 7.46 2.56
N TYR A 18 -5.71 6.96 1.79
CA TYR A 18 -7.13 7.21 2.04
C TYR A 18 -7.58 6.69 3.41
N LEU A 19 -7.02 5.56 3.88
CA LEU A 19 -7.24 5.04 5.23
C LEU A 19 -6.50 5.83 6.33
N GLY A 20 -5.76 6.88 5.99
CA GLY A 20 -5.07 7.77 6.94
C GLY A 20 -3.58 7.47 7.14
N TYR A 21 -3.02 6.46 6.49
CA TYR A 21 -1.61 6.11 6.62
C TYR A 21 -0.72 6.99 5.75
N ARG A 22 0.24 7.69 6.35
CA ARG A 22 1.19 8.55 5.64
C ARG A 22 2.33 7.76 5.03
N TYR A 23 2.81 8.18 3.86
CA TYR A 23 3.99 7.61 3.21
C TYR A 23 4.96 8.69 2.73
N TYR A 24 6.22 8.30 2.62
CA TYR A 24 7.23 9.02 1.85
C TYR A 24 7.30 8.45 0.43
N LYS A 25 7.44 9.32 -0.57
CA LYS A 25 7.56 8.93 -1.98
C LYS A 25 9.01 9.10 -2.43
N PHE A 26 9.59 8.04 -2.98
CA PHE A 26 10.93 8.05 -3.56
C PHE A 26 10.83 7.72 -5.05
N ASN A 27 11.43 8.56 -5.89
CA ASN A 27 11.62 8.25 -7.31
C ASN A 27 13.00 7.59 -7.43
N THR A 28 13.04 6.36 -7.92
CA THR A 28 14.26 5.58 -8.14
C THR A 28 14.40 5.27 -9.62
N GLU A 29 15.59 4.83 -10.06
CA GLU A 29 15.81 4.37 -11.45
C GLU A 29 14.87 3.22 -11.84
N ASN A 30 14.45 2.41 -10.86
CA ASN A 30 13.57 1.26 -11.04
C ASN A 30 12.07 1.61 -10.85
N GLY A 31 11.73 2.89 -10.71
CA GLY A 31 10.36 3.36 -10.52
C GLY A 31 10.09 3.99 -9.16
N VAL A 32 8.81 4.07 -8.77
CA VAL A 32 8.37 4.81 -7.58
C VAL A 32 8.19 3.86 -6.39
N ILE A 33 8.77 4.23 -5.25
CA ILE A 33 8.58 3.55 -3.96
C ILE A 33 7.77 4.45 -3.03
N TYR A 34 6.73 3.89 -2.43
CA TYR A 34 5.92 4.50 -1.38
C TYR A 34 6.23 3.79 -0.06
N SER A 35 6.94 4.46 0.84
CA SER A 35 7.42 3.90 2.11
C SER A 35 6.54 4.34 3.27
N PHE A 36 5.95 3.39 3.96
CA PHE A 36 5.09 3.58 5.13
C PHE A 36 5.82 3.17 6.40
N GLU A 37 5.43 3.76 7.53
CA GLU A 37 5.78 3.21 8.83
C GLU A 37 5.11 1.84 9.01
N ARG A 38 5.88 0.83 9.40
CA ARG A 38 5.37 -0.52 9.62
C ARG A 38 4.92 -0.67 11.06
N THR A 39 3.60 -0.62 11.27
CA THR A 39 2.94 -0.96 12.53
C THR A 39 2.04 -2.19 12.36
N PRO A 40 1.65 -2.88 13.45
CA PRO A 40 0.67 -3.96 13.37
C PRO A 40 -0.64 -3.53 12.69
N GLU A 41 -1.17 -2.36 13.07
CA GLU A 41 -2.43 -1.82 12.54
C GLU A 41 -2.33 -1.51 11.04
N PHE A 42 -1.18 -0.99 10.60
CA PHE A 42 -0.90 -0.81 9.18
C PHE A 42 -0.93 -2.14 8.41
N MET A 43 -0.30 -3.18 8.97
CA MET A 43 -0.25 -4.50 8.33
C MET A 43 -1.64 -5.14 8.26
N ASP A 44 -2.44 -5.00 9.31
CA ASP A 44 -3.82 -5.50 9.35
C ASP A 44 -4.70 -4.78 8.32
N ALA A 45 -4.64 -3.44 8.27
CA ALA A 45 -5.36 -2.67 7.27
C ALA A 45 -4.93 -3.00 5.83
N LEU A 46 -3.63 -3.22 5.61
CA LEU A 46 -3.10 -3.64 4.31
C LEU A 46 -3.63 -5.02 3.91
N HIS A 47 -3.68 -5.96 4.86
CA HIS A 47 -4.19 -7.30 4.64
C HIS A 47 -5.69 -7.27 4.30
N GLU A 48 -6.49 -6.50 5.02
CA GLU A 48 -7.92 -6.32 4.73
C GLU A 48 -8.16 -5.68 3.35
N LEU A 49 -7.34 -4.69 2.96
CA LEU A 49 -7.42 -4.11 1.62
C LEU A 49 -7.11 -5.15 0.52
N VAL A 50 -6.15 -6.04 0.76
CA VAL A 50 -5.84 -7.14 -0.16
C VAL A 50 -7.00 -8.14 -0.23
N ASN A 51 -7.62 -8.47 0.90
CA ASN A 51 -8.80 -9.33 0.97
C ASN A 51 -9.99 -8.71 0.23
N LEU A 52 -10.21 -7.39 0.38
CA LEU A 52 -11.23 -6.64 -0.34
C LEU A 52 -11.03 -6.77 -1.87
N LYS A 53 -9.79 -6.56 -2.35
CA LYS A 53 -9.45 -6.75 -3.78
C LYS A 53 -9.67 -8.19 -4.23
N LYS A 54 -9.33 -9.17 -3.40
CA LYS A 54 -9.53 -10.59 -3.74
C LYS A 54 -11.00 -10.96 -3.88
N ASN A 55 -11.85 -10.46 -2.97
CA ASN A 55 -13.26 -10.86 -2.87
C ASN A 55 -14.16 -10.09 -3.84
N TYR A 56 -13.89 -8.80 -4.04
CA TYR A 56 -14.75 -7.89 -4.81
C TYR A 56 -14.04 -7.19 -5.97
N GLY A 57 -12.74 -7.46 -6.17
CA GLY A 57 -12.01 -6.92 -7.31
C GLY A 57 -12.64 -7.33 -8.62
N ASN A 58 -12.72 -6.39 -9.55
CA ASN A 58 -13.26 -6.65 -10.87
C ASN A 58 -12.39 -7.70 -11.57
N LYS A 59 -13.00 -8.85 -11.94
CA LYS A 59 -12.33 -9.94 -12.65
C LYS A 59 -12.18 -9.68 -14.15
N TYR A 60 -12.76 -8.59 -14.66
CA TYR A 60 -12.65 -8.15 -16.05
C TYR A 60 -11.47 -7.18 -16.27
N GLU A 61 -10.37 -7.34 -15.53
CA GLU A 61 -9.08 -6.75 -15.93
C GLU A 61 -8.38 -7.75 -16.88
N GLY A 62 -8.64 -7.60 -18.19
CA GLY A 62 -7.79 -8.08 -19.30
C GLY A 62 -7.54 -9.58 -19.41
#